data_AF-A0A9N9MTQ9-F1
#
_entry.id   AF-A0A9N9MTQ9-F1
#
_cell.length_a   1.000
_cell.length_b   1.000
_cell.length_c   1.000
_cell.angle_alpha   90.00
_cell.angle_beta   90.00
_cell.angle_gamma   90.00
#
_symmetry.space_group_name_H-M   'P 1'
#
loop_
_entity.id
_entity.type
_entity.pdbx_description
1 polymer ?
#
loop_
_entity_poly.entity_id
_entity_poly.type
_entity_poly.pdbx_seq_one_letter_code
_entity_poly.pdbx_strand_id
1 'polypeptide(L)'
;MSGESQELDDSLDDSQFPSIDFDDFKCSQCEKYLSVAPIYIYTDPIGKNKNVCGRCSVPDEGSKIRNVSYEILAKFLKFPCSSSKNCKEKLAWGEAEDHEAKCWHREMVCEICSGPYTTTTLISHYKKHHQKELFLDKNVVISEGDIYNHTYPKVVLVACARMVCLVHIQVETTIKIKVQPVFATSIPHALTVTFSTRNQIISFKNRQIKQNPNNTKNWNEYDFNIDHILDIFKSDSSEFKMELEIYQDGPNNDENASYNVDQYLSNEASGVMERISNTLECPTCYEVMAGNIYLCKTGHSICESCRKLVPVCPTCQGQYMGGRNYALEEISKKLKDFL
;
A
#
# COMPACT_ATOMS: atom_id res chain seq x y z
N MET A 1 9.71 -25.10 -47.56
CA MET A 1 10.45 -24.89 -46.30
C MET A 1 9.89 -23.63 -45.66
N SER A 2 8.80 -23.80 -44.94
CA SER A 2 8.07 -22.78 -44.19
C SER A 2 7.87 -23.39 -42.81
N GLY A 3 8.68 -22.94 -41.85
CA GLY A 3 8.59 -23.39 -40.47
C GLY A 3 7.46 -22.66 -39.78
N GLU A 4 6.40 -23.39 -39.45
CA GLU A 4 5.36 -22.95 -38.53
C GLU A 4 5.96 -22.95 -37.12
N SER A 5 6.09 -21.77 -36.53
CA SER A 5 6.39 -21.58 -35.12
C SER A 5 5.14 -21.93 -34.31
N GLN A 6 5.17 -23.06 -33.60
CA GLN A 6 4.18 -23.38 -32.56
C GLN A 6 4.34 -22.36 -31.42
N GLU A 7 3.27 -21.59 -31.17
CA GLU A 7 3.11 -20.80 -29.96
C GLU A 7 3.00 -21.76 -28.77
N LEU A 8 3.98 -21.72 -27.86
CA LEU A 8 3.91 -22.37 -26.56
C LEU A 8 3.12 -21.46 -25.63
N ASP A 9 1.92 -21.91 -25.25
CA ASP A 9 1.05 -21.35 -24.22
C ASP A 9 1.71 -21.53 -22.85
N ASP A 10 2.52 -20.54 -22.44
CA ASP A 10 3.10 -20.43 -21.09
C ASP A 10 2.13 -19.69 -20.13
N SER A 11 0.86 -20.06 -20.14
CA SER A 11 -0.01 -19.77 -19.00
C SER A 11 0.37 -20.73 -17.87
N LEU A 12 1.16 -20.24 -16.91
CA LEU A 12 1.37 -20.92 -15.63
C LEU A 12 -0.01 -21.15 -15.02
N ASP A 13 -0.45 -22.41 -15.04
CA ASP A 13 -1.72 -22.83 -14.51
C ASP A 13 -1.73 -22.63 -12.98
N ASP A 14 -2.45 -21.58 -12.55
CA ASP A 14 -2.73 -21.25 -11.14
C ASP A 14 -3.41 -22.42 -10.37
N SER A 15 -3.77 -23.53 -11.04
CA SER A 15 -4.36 -24.74 -10.46
C SER A 15 -3.45 -25.54 -9.51
N GLN A 16 -2.13 -25.29 -9.51
CA GLN A 16 -1.17 -26.06 -8.69
C GLN A 16 -0.94 -25.49 -7.28
N PHE A 17 -1.50 -24.32 -6.97
CA PHE A 17 -1.49 -23.78 -5.61
C PHE A 17 -2.80 -24.13 -4.92
N PRO A 18 -2.80 -24.56 -3.65
CA PRO A 18 -4.04 -24.69 -2.91
C PRO A 18 -4.76 -23.35 -2.99
N SER A 19 -6.02 -23.36 -3.42
CA SER A 19 -6.92 -22.22 -3.31
C SER A 19 -7.21 -22.01 -1.82
N ILE A 20 -6.23 -21.47 -1.10
CA ILE A 20 -6.39 -21.12 0.30
C ILE A 20 -7.42 -20.01 0.30
N ASP A 21 -8.66 -20.37 0.66
CA ASP A 21 -9.66 -19.36 0.97
C ASP A 21 -9.12 -18.53 2.15
N PHE A 22 -8.75 -17.29 1.85
CA PHE A 22 -8.11 -16.37 2.78
C PHE A 22 -9.12 -15.71 3.72
N ASP A 23 -10.42 -15.98 3.57
CA ASP A 23 -11.46 -15.39 4.42
C ASP A 23 -11.33 -15.78 5.90
N ASP A 24 -10.78 -16.96 6.20
CA ASP A 24 -10.45 -17.40 7.56
C ASP A 24 -9.19 -16.74 8.14
N PHE A 25 -8.38 -16.09 7.29
CA PHE A 25 -7.11 -15.46 7.63
C PHE A 25 -7.22 -13.94 7.66
N LYS A 26 -8.32 -13.44 8.22
CA LYS A 26 -8.56 -12.01 8.40
C LYS A 26 -8.38 -11.58 9.86
N CYS A 27 -7.91 -10.35 10.02
CA CYS A 27 -7.88 -9.66 11.30
C CYS A 27 -9.31 -9.30 11.72
N SER A 28 -9.72 -9.67 12.93
CA SER A 28 -11.06 -9.39 13.44
C SER A 28 -11.35 -7.92 13.75
N GLN A 29 -10.38 -7.02 13.51
CA GLN A 29 -10.51 -5.59 13.78
C GLN A 29 -10.54 -4.76 12.50
N CYS A 30 -9.65 -5.05 11.55
CA CYS A 30 -9.56 -4.29 10.30
C CYS A 30 -10.03 -5.08 9.08
N GLU A 31 -10.42 -6.36 9.24
CA GLU A 31 -10.90 -7.27 8.19
C GLU A 31 -9.91 -7.51 7.03
N LYS A 32 -8.68 -6.98 7.14
CA LYS A 32 -7.57 -7.25 6.23
C LYS A 32 -6.96 -8.61 6.50
N TYR A 33 -6.28 -9.17 5.50
CA TYR A 33 -5.54 -10.41 5.67
C TYR A 33 -4.44 -10.28 6.73
N LEU A 34 -4.18 -11.37 7.44
CA LEU A 34 -3.15 -11.51 8.48
C LEU A 34 -1.72 -11.51 7.88
N SER A 35 -1.42 -10.57 6.99
CA SER A 35 -0.17 -10.49 6.20
C SER A 35 0.94 -9.64 6.83
N VAL A 36 0.70 -9.07 8.02
CA VAL A 36 1.62 -8.15 8.70
C VAL A 36 1.80 -8.54 10.15
N ALA A 37 3.04 -8.89 10.52
CA ALA A 37 3.44 -9.22 11.87
C ALA A 37 3.44 -7.99 12.81
N PRO A 38 3.34 -8.20 14.14
CA PRO A 38 3.08 -9.49 14.79
C PRO A 38 1.62 -9.94 14.65
N ILE A 39 1.38 -11.25 14.57
CA ILE A 39 0.02 -11.82 14.56
C ILE A 39 -0.30 -12.36 15.95
N TYR A 40 -1.44 -11.97 16.50
CA TYR A 40 -1.90 -12.43 17.81
C TYR A 40 -3.18 -13.26 17.71
N ILE A 41 -3.22 -14.34 18.49
CA ILE A 41 -4.46 -14.99 18.90
C ILE A 41 -4.86 -14.33 20.23
N TYR A 42 -5.98 -13.61 20.20
CA TYR A 42 -6.56 -12.94 21.35
C TYR A 42 -7.82 -13.68 21.79
N THR A 43 -7.86 -14.06 23.06
CA THR A 43 -9.06 -14.62 23.70
C THR A 43 -9.70 -13.53 24.55
N ASP A 44 -10.91 -13.13 24.15
CA ASP A 44 -11.67 -12.13 24.90
C ASP A 44 -12.15 -12.66 26.28
N PRO A 45 -12.61 -11.79 27.20
CA PRO A 45 -13.05 -12.21 28.53
C PRO A 45 -14.19 -13.24 28.55
N ILE A 46 -14.92 -13.38 27.43
CA ILE A 46 -16.03 -14.32 27.27
C ILE A 46 -15.52 -15.68 26.72
N GLY A 47 -14.22 -15.78 26.40
CA GLY A 47 -13.57 -17.00 25.96
C GLY A 47 -13.53 -17.20 24.44
N LYS A 48 -13.90 -16.18 23.64
CA LYS A 48 -13.88 -16.28 22.18
C LYS A 48 -12.52 -15.89 21.61
N ASN A 49 -11.97 -16.75 20.75
CA ASN A 49 -10.70 -16.51 20.08
C ASN A 49 -10.87 -15.64 18.83
N LYS A 50 -9.95 -14.69 18.63
CA LYS A 50 -9.90 -13.75 17.51
C LYS A 50 -8.47 -13.59 17.04
N ASN A 51 -8.27 -13.45 15.73
CA ASN A 51 -6.97 -13.13 15.16
C ASN A 51 -6.82 -11.61 15.04
N VAL A 52 -5.69 -11.06 15.50
CA VAL A 52 -5.38 -9.63 15.41
C VAL A 52 -4.03 -9.45 14.73
N CYS A 53 -3.97 -8.66 13.65
CA CYS A 53 -2.73 -8.40 12.92
C CYS A 53 -1.88 -7.29 13.55
N GLY A 54 -0.63 -7.14 13.09
CA GLY A 54 0.33 -6.17 13.62
C GLY A 54 -0.03 -4.71 13.39
N ARG A 55 -1.01 -4.45 12.52
CA ARG A 55 -1.56 -3.10 12.26
C ARG A 55 -2.53 -2.63 13.34
N CYS A 56 -3.02 -3.55 14.18
CA CYS A 56 -4.11 -3.32 15.11
C CYS A 56 -3.65 -3.48 16.56
N SER A 57 -4.19 -2.65 17.45
CA SER A 57 -3.92 -2.76 18.88
C SER A 57 -4.66 -3.96 19.47
N VAL A 58 -3.95 -4.82 20.20
CA VAL A 58 -4.57 -5.92 20.93
C VAL A 58 -5.06 -5.41 22.29
N PRO A 59 -6.32 -5.66 22.68
CA PRO A 59 -6.83 -5.29 23.99
C PRO A 59 -5.98 -5.86 25.13
N ASP A 60 -5.92 -5.15 26.26
CA ASP A 60 -5.18 -5.58 27.45
C ASP A 60 -6.00 -6.49 28.36
N GLU A 61 -7.33 -6.37 28.34
CA GLU A 61 -8.24 -7.29 29.02
C GLU A 61 -8.29 -8.62 28.26
N GLY A 62 -8.16 -9.76 28.93
CA GLY A 62 -8.15 -11.08 28.29
C GLY A 62 -6.75 -11.65 28.10
N SER A 63 -6.62 -12.68 27.26
CA SER A 63 -5.33 -13.34 27.01
C SER A 63 -4.87 -13.15 25.57
N LYS A 64 -3.58 -12.86 25.38
CA LYS A 64 -2.97 -12.70 24.05
C LYS A 64 -1.74 -13.59 23.90
N ILE A 65 -1.69 -14.33 22.81
CA ILE A 65 -0.55 -15.19 22.45
C ILE A 65 -0.13 -14.83 21.02
N ARG A 66 1.15 -14.53 20.80
CA ARG A 66 1.68 -14.31 19.45
C ARG A 66 1.69 -15.62 18.67
N ASN A 67 1.14 -15.63 17.48
CA ASN A 67 1.06 -16.81 16.63
C ASN A 67 2.32 -16.95 15.77
N VAL A 68 3.43 -17.30 16.41
CA VAL A 68 4.75 -17.40 15.77
C VAL A 68 4.76 -18.43 14.64
N SER A 69 4.12 -19.58 14.84
CA SER A 69 4.04 -20.64 13.81
C SER A 69 3.35 -20.15 12.54
N TYR A 70 2.25 -19.40 12.68
CA TYR A 70 1.56 -18.81 11.53
C TYR A 70 2.45 -17.78 10.82
N GLU A 71 3.14 -16.92 11.55
CA GLU A 71 4.06 -15.93 10.95
C GLU A 71 5.18 -16.59 10.14
N ILE A 72 5.67 -17.76 10.55
CA ILE A 72 6.70 -18.49 9.78
C ILE A 72 6.09 -19.03 8.48
N LEU A 73 4.91 -19.65 8.54
CA LEU A 73 4.24 -20.16 7.34
C LEU A 73 3.84 -19.07 6.37
N ALA A 74 3.31 -17.96 6.90
CA ALA A 74 2.81 -16.88 6.10
C ALA A 74 3.89 -16.21 5.24
N LYS A 75 5.17 -16.38 5.58
CA LYS A 75 6.31 -15.98 4.72
C LYS A 75 6.38 -16.72 3.39
N PHE A 76 5.77 -17.90 3.29
CA PHE A 76 5.73 -18.70 2.08
C PHE A 76 4.40 -18.52 1.30
N LEU A 77 3.48 -17.70 1.81
CA LEU A 77 2.19 -17.43 1.18
C LEU A 77 2.22 -16.09 0.42
N LYS A 78 1.41 -16.01 -0.64
CA LYS A 78 1.10 -14.74 -1.32
C LYS A 78 -0.32 -14.29 -1.01
N PHE A 79 -0.48 -13.07 -0.54
CA PHE A 79 -1.75 -12.50 -0.09
C PHE A 79 -2.36 -11.61 -1.16
N PRO A 80 -3.68 -11.70 -1.43
CA PRO A 80 -4.35 -10.71 -2.25
C PRO A 80 -4.29 -9.31 -1.62
N CYS A 81 -4.26 -8.26 -2.43
CA CYS A 81 -4.31 -6.89 -1.95
C CYS A 81 -5.63 -6.59 -1.21
N SER A 82 -5.55 -6.17 0.06
CA SER A 82 -6.76 -5.82 0.84
C SER A 82 -7.29 -4.42 0.53
N SER A 83 -6.52 -3.57 -0.16
CA SER A 83 -6.89 -2.17 -0.44
C SER A 83 -7.94 -2.01 -1.54
N SER A 84 -8.11 -3.01 -2.39
CA SER A 84 -9.14 -2.98 -3.44
C SER A 84 -9.39 -4.35 -4.04
N LYS A 85 -10.67 -4.68 -4.23
CA LYS A 85 -11.08 -5.89 -4.96
C LYS A 85 -10.68 -5.87 -6.43
N ASN A 86 -10.38 -4.69 -6.98
CA ASN A 86 -9.96 -4.53 -8.37
C ASN A 86 -8.44 -4.71 -8.55
N CYS A 87 -7.67 -4.75 -7.45
CA CYS A 87 -6.24 -5.04 -7.52
C CYS A 87 -6.02 -6.55 -7.68
N LYS A 88 -5.32 -6.96 -8.74
CA LYS A 88 -5.01 -8.36 -9.02
C LYS A 88 -3.67 -8.84 -8.44
N GLU A 89 -2.90 -7.95 -7.83
CA GLU A 89 -1.59 -8.29 -7.29
C GLU A 89 -1.66 -9.28 -6.11
N LYS A 90 -0.66 -10.16 -6.06
CA LYS A 90 -0.45 -11.17 -5.02
C LYS A 90 0.87 -10.85 -4.30
N LEU A 91 0.76 -10.45 -3.04
CA LEU A 91 1.80 -9.76 -2.27
C LEU A 91 2.49 -10.74 -1.33
N ALA A 92 3.82 -10.74 -1.30
CA ALA A 92 4.54 -11.56 -0.33
C ALA A 92 4.43 -11.00 1.09
N TRP A 93 4.81 -11.80 2.09
CA TRP A 93 4.88 -11.37 3.47
C TRP A 93 5.82 -10.16 3.65
N GLY A 94 5.34 -9.11 4.31
CA GLY A 94 6.09 -7.86 4.50
C GLY A 94 5.91 -6.84 3.38
N GLU A 95 5.46 -7.23 2.18
CA GLU A 95 5.19 -6.31 1.08
C GLU A 95 3.76 -5.76 1.13
N ALA A 96 2.85 -6.50 1.77
CA ALA A 96 1.42 -6.20 1.74
C ALA A 96 1.09 -4.81 2.31
N GLU A 97 1.69 -4.41 3.43
CA GLU A 97 1.42 -3.10 4.04
C GLU A 97 1.84 -1.95 3.12
N ASP A 98 3.05 -2.07 2.57
CA ASP A 98 3.63 -1.11 1.66
C ASP A 98 2.80 -1.00 0.39
N HIS A 99 2.53 -2.12 -0.29
CA HIS A 99 1.71 -2.10 -1.50
C HIS A 99 0.32 -1.55 -1.19
N GLU A 100 -0.36 -2.01 -0.12
CA GLU A 100 -1.71 -1.58 0.21
C GLU A 100 -1.81 -0.07 0.44
N ALA A 101 -0.78 0.55 1.03
CA ALA A 101 -0.71 2.00 1.20
C ALA A 101 -0.69 2.74 -0.16
N LYS A 102 -0.19 2.08 -1.22
CA LYS A 102 0.17 2.65 -2.52
C LYS A 102 -0.68 2.14 -3.66
N CYS A 103 -1.53 1.17 -3.37
CA CYS A 103 -2.31 0.44 -4.34
C CYS A 103 -3.13 1.42 -5.18
N TRP A 104 -2.92 1.42 -6.49
CA TRP A 104 -3.61 2.33 -7.40
C TRP A 104 -5.12 2.07 -7.41
N HIS A 105 -5.56 0.86 -7.12
CA HIS A 105 -6.98 0.53 -7.10
C HIS A 105 -7.67 0.93 -5.78
N ARG A 106 -6.93 1.46 -4.80
CA ARG A 106 -7.44 1.81 -3.47
C ARG A 106 -8.54 2.87 -3.57
N GLU A 107 -9.57 2.69 -2.74
CA GLU A 107 -10.62 3.70 -2.56
C GLU A 107 -10.11 4.84 -1.66
N MET A 108 -10.39 6.06 -2.08
CA MET A 108 -10.01 7.31 -1.43
C MET A 108 -11.26 8.14 -1.20
N VAL A 109 -11.17 9.08 -0.25
CA VAL A 109 -12.25 9.98 0.10
C VAL A 109 -11.89 11.39 -0.34
N CYS A 110 -12.82 12.09 -0.96
CA CYS A 110 -12.60 13.47 -1.42
C CYS A 110 -12.58 14.44 -0.24
N GLU A 111 -11.55 15.28 -0.17
CA GLU A 111 -11.42 16.26 0.93
C GLU A 111 -12.40 17.44 0.80
N ILE A 112 -13.00 17.62 -0.38
CA ILE A 112 -13.92 18.75 -0.65
C ILE A 112 -15.37 18.33 -0.37
N CYS A 113 -15.78 17.13 -0.80
CA CYS A 113 -17.17 16.65 -0.67
C CYS A 113 -17.35 15.36 0.13
N SER A 114 -16.28 14.75 0.63
CA SER A 114 -16.29 13.46 1.32
C SER A 114 -16.80 12.28 0.49
N GLY A 115 -17.00 12.44 -0.82
CA GLY A 115 -17.41 11.37 -1.72
C GLY A 115 -16.28 10.39 -2.01
N PRO A 116 -16.59 9.08 -2.16
CA PRO A 116 -15.58 8.08 -2.50
C PRO A 116 -15.14 8.17 -3.96
N TYR A 117 -13.88 7.83 -4.23
CA TYR A 117 -13.34 7.66 -5.58
C TYR A 117 -12.13 6.70 -5.57
N THR A 118 -11.69 6.27 -6.75
CA THR A 118 -10.45 5.52 -6.99
C THR A 118 -9.51 6.37 -7.84
N THR A 119 -8.23 6.01 -7.96
CA THR A 119 -7.31 6.73 -8.88
C THR A 119 -7.88 6.84 -10.31
N THR A 120 -8.52 5.78 -10.80
CA THR A 120 -9.12 5.71 -12.14
C THR A 120 -10.38 6.58 -12.30
N THR A 121 -11.11 6.82 -11.23
CA THR A 121 -12.35 7.61 -11.22
C THR A 121 -12.18 9.01 -10.63
N LEU A 122 -10.98 9.34 -10.15
CA LEU A 122 -10.67 10.62 -9.54
C LEU A 122 -10.93 11.81 -10.48
N ILE A 123 -10.48 11.70 -11.73
CA ILE A 123 -10.70 12.77 -12.73
C ILE A 123 -12.20 12.92 -13.04
N SER A 124 -12.94 11.83 -13.19
CA SER A 124 -14.38 11.90 -13.46
C SER A 124 -15.17 12.45 -12.27
N HIS A 125 -14.75 12.12 -11.04
CA HIS A 125 -15.27 12.70 -9.82
C HIS A 125 -15.10 14.24 -9.80
N TYR A 126 -13.87 14.73 -10.00
CA TYR A 126 -13.60 16.18 -10.02
C TYR A 126 -14.33 16.88 -11.18
N LYS A 127 -14.38 16.27 -12.37
CA LYS A 127 -15.16 16.83 -13.51
C LYS A 127 -16.63 17.06 -13.16
N LYS A 128 -17.23 16.17 -12.36
CA LYS A 128 -18.66 16.21 -12.04
C LYS A 128 -18.98 17.09 -10.82
N HIS A 129 -18.13 17.07 -9.80
CA HIS A 129 -18.42 17.68 -8.51
C HIS A 129 -17.54 18.92 -8.18
N HIS A 130 -16.36 19.04 -8.79
CA HIS A 130 -15.31 20.03 -8.46
C HIS A 130 -14.63 20.59 -9.72
N GLN A 131 -15.44 21.05 -10.68
CA GLN A 131 -14.94 21.46 -12.00
C GLN A 131 -13.96 22.63 -11.94
N LYS A 132 -14.11 23.53 -10.95
CA LYS A 132 -13.25 24.72 -10.79
C LYS A 132 -11.88 24.35 -10.23
N GLU A 133 -11.81 23.27 -9.47
CA GLU A 133 -10.60 22.76 -8.83
C GLU A 133 -9.84 21.77 -9.73
N LEU A 134 -10.31 21.53 -10.96
CA LEU A 134 -9.72 20.59 -11.90
C LEU A 134 -8.90 21.28 -12.99
N PHE A 135 -7.61 20.96 -13.05
CA PHE A 135 -6.67 21.48 -14.03
C PHE A 135 -6.10 20.32 -14.86
N LEU A 136 -6.54 20.22 -16.12
CA LEU A 136 -6.07 19.22 -17.08
C LEU A 136 -5.13 19.88 -18.08
N ASP A 137 -3.87 19.48 -18.09
CA ASP A 137 -2.79 20.00 -18.95
C ASP A 137 -2.75 21.54 -18.97
N LYS A 138 -3.00 22.15 -17.81
CA LYS A 138 -3.09 23.60 -17.61
C LYS A 138 -2.40 24.00 -16.32
N ASN A 139 -1.86 25.21 -16.33
CA ASN A 139 -1.27 25.84 -15.15
C ASN A 139 -2.39 26.24 -14.16
N VAL A 140 -2.10 26.12 -12.88
CA VAL A 140 -2.95 26.70 -11.84
C VAL A 140 -2.56 28.17 -11.72
N VAL A 141 -3.52 29.07 -11.96
CA VAL A 141 -3.30 30.53 -11.93
C VAL A 141 -4.09 31.10 -10.78
N ILE A 142 -3.42 31.86 -9.90
CA ILE A 142 -4.02 32.52 -8.74
C ILE A 142 -3.69 34.01 -8.82
N SER A 143 -4.72 34.86 -8.78
CA SER A 143 -4.53 36.31 -8.78
C SER A 143 -4.18 36.84 -7.38
N GLU A 144 -3.53 37.99 -7.31
CA GLU A 144 -3.30 38.70 -6.05
C GLU A 144 -4.61 38.97 -5.28
N GLY A 145 -5.67 39.33 -5.99
CA GLY A 145 -7.01 39.51 -5.40
C GLY A 145 -7.53 38.24 -4.75
N ASP A 146 -7.32 37.07 -5.35
CA ASP A 146 -7.74 35.80 -4.76
C ASP A 146 -6.97 35.47 -3.49
N ILE A 147 -5.68 35.80 -3.46
CA ILE A 147 -4.80 35.60 -2.31
C ILE A 147 -5.28 36.43 -1.12
N TYR A 148 -5.42 37.75 -1.29
CA TYR A 148 -5.82 38.63 -0.19
C TYR A 148 -7.23 38.36 0.32
N ASN A 149 -8.15 38.02 -0.59
CA ASN A 149 -9.53 37.72 -0.21
C ASN A 149 -9.72 36.26 0.26
N HIS A 150 -8.66 35.45 0.24
CA HIS A 150 -8.71 34.03 0.57
C HIS A 150 -9.76 33.24 -0.25
N THR A 151 -9.98 33.64 -1.51
CA THR A 151 -10.96 33.02 -2.43
C THR A 151 -10.36 31.96 -3.36
N TYR A 152 -9.04 31.74 -3.29
CA TYR A 152 -8.36 30.70 -4.07
C TYR A 152 -8.75 29.28 -3.60
N PRO A 153 -8.72 28.28 -4.51
CA PRO A 153 -8.96 26.90 -4.13
C PRO A 153 -7.80 26.38 -3.28
N LYS A 154 -8.12 25.90 -2.07
CA LYS A 154 -7.13 25.35 -1.14
C LYS A 154 -6.57 24.00 -1.59
N VAL A 155 -7.37 23.24 -2.35
CA VAL A 155 -7.00 21.94 -2.91
C VAL A 155 -7.41 21.93 -4.38
N VAL A 156 -6.48 21.59 -5.26
CA VAL A 156 -6.73 21.43 -6.69
C VAL A 156 -6.18 20.10 -7.19
N LEU A 157 -6.84 19.52 -8.19
CA LEU A 157 -6.38 18.35 -8.90
C LEU A 157 -5.71 18.77 -10.20
N VAL A 158 -4.41 18.51 -10.31
CA VAL A 158 -3.63 18.78 -11.52
C VAL A 158 -3.29 17.45 -12.21
N ALA A 159 -3.71 17.30 -13.46
CA ALA A 159 -3.32 16.19 -14.32
C ALA A 159 -2.50 16.73 -15.49
N CYS A 160 -1.30 16.18 -15.70
CA CYS A 160 -0.43 16.53 -16.80
C CYS A 160 0.20 15.26 -17.37
N ALA A 161 0.09 15.04 -18.69
CA ALA A 161 0.71 13.96 -19.47
C ALA A 161 0.61 12.53 -18.87
N ARG A 162 1.42 12.22 -17.84
CA ARG A 162 1.53 10.91 -17.16
C ARG A 162 1.58 11.03 -15.63
N MET A 163 1.09 12.13 -15.07
CA MET A 163 0.96 12.34 -13.63
C MET A 163 -0.38 13.02 -13.29
N VAL A 164 -0.99 12.55 -12.21
CA VAL A 164 -2.13 13.19 -11.55
C VAL A 164 -1.72 13.45 -10.11
N CYS A 165 -1.89 14.68 -9.63
CA CYS A 165 -1.49 15.07 -8.29
C CYS A 165 -2.53 15.98 -7.63
N LEU A 166 -2.66 15.84 -6.32
CA LEU A 166 -3.36 16.78 -5.46
C LEU A 166 -2.36 17.86 -5.03
N VAL A 167 -2.74 19.11 -5.23
CA VAL A 167 -1.93 20.27 -4.84
C VAL A 167 -2.70 21.04 -3.79
N HIS A 168 -2.10 21.16 -2.60
CA HIS A 168 -2.64 21.97 -1.51
C HIS A 168 -1.92 23.30 -1.48
N ILE A 169 -2.70 24.36 -1.36
CA ILE A 169 -2.24 25.74 -1.40
C ILE A 169 -2.71 26.40 -0.12
N GLN A 170 -1.76 26.91 0.65
CA GLN A 170 -2.03 27.64 1.89
C GLN A 170 -1.25 28.94 1.85
N VAL A 171 -1.96 30.05 2.02
CA VAL A 171 -1.39 31.39 1.98
C VAL A 171 -1.60 32.08 3.32
N GLU A 172 -0.50 32.33 4.02
CA GLU A 172 -0.41 33.10 5.28
C GLU A 172 0.62 34.23 5.09
N THR A 173 1.63 34.36 5.96
CA THR A 173 2.84 35.17 5.68
C THR A 173 3.75 34.51 4.63
N THR A 174 3.59 33.21 4.43
CA THR A 174 4.24 32.41 3.40
C THR A 174 3.19 31.69 2.57
N ILE A 175 3.43 31.57 1.27
CA ILE A 175 2.71 30.64 0.41
C ILE A 175 3.35 29.27 0.55
N LYS A 176 2.60 28.30 1.07
CA LYS A 176 2.98 26.90 1.18
C LYS A 176 2.24 26.09 0.13
N ILE A 177 3.00 25.41 -0.71
CA ILE A 177 2.49 24.52 -1.75
C ILE A 177 2.90 23.09 -1.40
N LYS A 178 1.92 22.21 -1.26
CA LYS A 178 2.16 20.78 -1.01
C LYS A 178 1.66 19.97 -2.20
N VAL A 179 2.53 19.17 -2.80
CA VAL A 179 2.18 18.33 -3.95
C VAL A 179 2.22 16.86 -3.54
N GLN A 180 1.09 16.18 -3.71
CA GLN A 180 0.95 14.74 -3.53
C GLN A 180 0.64 14.08 -4.88
N PRO A 181 1.58 13.29 -5.44
CA PRO A 181 1.28 12.43 -6.57
C PRO A 181 0.21 11.39 -6.18
N VAL A 182 -0.86 11.31 -6.95
CA VAL A 182 -1.94 10.31 -6.80
C VAL A 182 -1.83 9.24 -7.89
N PHE A 183 -1.33 9.61 -9.05
CA PHE A 183 -0.89 8.73 -10.11
C PHE A 183 0.40 9.30 -10.69
N ALA A 184 1.47 8.51 -10.78
CA ALA A 184 2.70 8.93 -11.43
C ALA A 184 3.38 7.71 -12.05
N THR A 185 3.88 7.88 -13.27
CA THR A 185 4.79 6.92 -13.92
C THR A 185 6.21 7.12 -13.41
N SER A 186 7.12 6.17 -13.59
CA SER A 186 8.54 6.26 -13.17
C SER A 186 9.33 7.45 -13.75
N ILE A 187 8.69 8.25 -14.60
CA ILE A 187 9.25 9.41 -15.28
C ILE A 187 9.32 10.60 -14.31
N PRO A 188 10.46 11.31 -14.24
CA PRO A 188 10.59 12.48 -13.39
C PRO A 188 9.61 13.60 -13.79
N HIS A 189 9.07 14.29 -12.80
CA HIS A 189 8.24 15.47 -12.98
C HIS A 189 8.74 16.58 -12.07
N ALA A 190 8.58 17.82 -12.51
CA ALA A 190 9.00 18.98 -11.75
C ALA A 190 7.88 20.02 -11.63
N LEU A 191 7.97 20.82 -10.56
CA LEU A 191 7.14 21.99 -10.32
C LEU A 191 7.95 23.25 -10.67
N THR A 192 7.33 24.14 -11.44
CA THR A 192 7.73 25.53 -11.58
C THR A 192 6.68 26.42 -10.94
N VAL A 193 7.10 27.33 -10.07
CA VAL A 193 6.22 28.38 -9.51
C VAL A 193 6.69 29.72 -10.05
N THR A 194 5.81 30.41 -10.76
CA THR A 194 6.11 31.72 -11.35
C THR A 194 5.25 32.79 -10.72
N PHE A 195 5.89 33.86 -10.26
CA PHE A 195 5.24 35.09 -9.85
C PHE A 195 5.49 36.13 -10.94
N SER A 196 4.45 36.81 -11.39
CA SER A 196 4.60 37.81 -12.44
C SER A 196 3.68 39.00 -12.21
N THR A 197 4.18 40.19 -12.50
CA THR A 197 3.41 41.42 -12.67
C THR A 197 3.29 41.73 -14.17
N ARG A 198 2.82 42.93 -14.54
CA ARG A 198 2.85 43.37 -15.94
C ARG A 198 4.29 43.52 -16.48
N ASN A 199 5.26 43.89 -15.63
CA ASN A 199 6.61 44.25 -16.08
C ASN A 199 7.72 43.32 -15.58
N GLN A 200 7.45 42.47 -14.59
CA GLN A 200 8.46 41.64 -13.95
C GLN A 200 7.97 40.20 -13.80
N ILE A 201 8.91 39.25 -13.88
CA ILE A 201 8.63 37.81 -13.74
C ILE A 201 9.74 37.18 -12.90
N ILE A 202 9.36 36.38 -11.91
CA ILE A 202 10.23 35.60 -11.04
C ILE A 202 9.77 34.15 -11.11
N SER A 203 10.63 33.24 -11.55
CA SER A 203 10.29 31.81 -11.64
C SER A 203 11.22 30.97 -10.77
N PHE A 204 10.61 30.16 -9.91
CA PHE A 204 11.28 29.11 -9.14
C PHE A 204 11.10 27.79 -9.90
N LYS A 205 12.04 27.51 -10.81
CA LYS A 205 11.93 26.41 -11.78
C LYS A 205 12.51 25.09 -11.27
N ASN A 206 12.06 24.01 -11.91
CA ASN A 206 12.63 22.67 -11.83
C ASN A 206 12.76 22.12 -10.39
N ARG A 207 11.73 22.35 -9.57
CA ARG A 207 11.63 21.72 -8.25
C ARG A 207 11.16 20.28 -8.43
N GLN A 208 12.11 19.33 -8.32
CA GLN A 208 11.84 17.90 -8.48
C GLN A 208 10.74 17.43 -7.53
N ILE A 209 9.68 16.87 -8.11
CA ILE A 209 8.60 16.24 -7.35
C ILE A 209 9.07 14.82 -7.05
N LYS A 210 9.44 14.57 -5.80
CA LYS A 210 9.80 13.23 -5.35
C LYS A 210 8.56 12.36 -5.49
N GLN A 211 8.67 11.36 -6.35
CA GLN A 211 7.76 10.24 -6.34
C GLN A 211 8.07 9.47 -5.07
N ASN A 212 7.25 9.65 -4.06
CA ASN A 212 7.35 8.84 -2.85
C ASN A 212 6.25 7.79 -2.92
N PRO A 213 6.46 6.68 -3.65
CA PRO A 213 5.54 5.57 -3.54
C PRO A 213 5.48 5.16 -2.06
N ASN A 214 6.56 5.28 -1.27
CA ASN A 214 6.62 4.72 0.07
C ASN A 214 5.80 5.39 1.18
N ASN A 215 5.14 6.53 0.94
CA ASN A 215 4.42 7.20 2.02
C ASN A 215 3.33 8.16 1.52
N THR A 216 2.05 7.79 1.69
CA THR A 216 0.89 8.65 1.37
C THR A 216 0.76 9.87 2.28
N LYS A 217 1.66 10.08 3.25
CA LYS A 217 1.73 11.27 4.09
C LYS A 217 2.93 12.19 3.80
N ASN A 218 3.82 11.80 2.88
CA ASN A 218 4.99 12.61 2.54
C ASN A 218 4.68 13.51 1.34
N TRP A 219 4.30 14.74 1.66
CA TRP A 219 4.10 15.82 0.71
C TRP A 219 5.44 16.33 0.16
N ASN A 220 5.46 16.74 -1.10
CA ASN A 220 6.51 17.63 -1.59
C ASN A 220 6.12 19.05 -1.18
N GLU A 221 6.80 19.59 -0.17
CA GLU A 221 6.50 20.91 0.40
C GLU A 221 7.43 21.99 -0.17
N TYR A 222 6.83 23.11 -0.59
CA TYR A 222 7.52 24.26 -1.17
C TYR A 222 6.99 25.53 -0.52
N ASP A 223 7.87 26.27 0.15
CA ASP A 223 7.51 27.50 0.86
C ASP A 223 8.09 28.73 0.16
N PHE A 224 7.27 29.76 0.04
CA PHE A 224 7.63 31.03 -0.59
C PHE A 224 7.22 32.19 0.32
N ASN A 225 8.17 33.06 0.67
CA ASN A 225 7.89 34.22 1.51
C ASN A 225 7.26 35.34 0.67
N ILE A 226 6.05 35.77 1.03
CA ILE A 226 5.28 36.76 0.26
C ILE A 226 5.94 38.13 0.35
N ASP A 227 6.35 38.55 1.54
CA ASP A 227 7.00 39.86 1.75
C ASP A 227 8.26 39.98 0.91
N HIS A 228 9.06 38.93 0.80
CA HIS A 228 10.25 38.91 -0.05
C HIS A 228 9.91 39.00 -1.55
N ILE A 229 8.81 38.37 -1.98
CA ILE A 229 8.35 38.45 -3.37
C ILE A 229 7.84 39.85 -3.69
N LEU A 230 7.01 40.41 -2.82
CA LEU A 230 6.50 41.79 -2.93
C LEU A 230 7.65 42.80 -2.87
N ASP A 231 8.67 42.53 -2.07
CA ASP A 231 9.88 43.33 -1.98
C ASP A 231 10.63 43.40 -3.31
N ILE A 232 10.69 42.30 -4.07
CA ILE A 232 11.29 42.29 -5.41
C ILE A 232 10.44 43.12 -6.38
N PHE A 233 9.12 43.06 -6.24
CA PHE A 233 8.18 43.82 -7.07
C PHE A 233 7.95 45.27 -6.61
N LYS A 234 8.63 45.78 -5.57
CA LYS A 234 8.43 47.10 -4.93
C LYS A 234 8.26 48.31 -5.88
N SER A 235 8.79 48.25 -7.09
CA SER A 235 8.69 49.31 -8.10
C SER A 235 7.48 49.20 -9.04
N ASP A 236 6.70 48.13 -8.93
CA ASP A 236 5.60 47.79 -9.82
C ASP A 236 4.28 47.79 -9.06
N SER A 237 3.42 48.77 -9.33
CA SER A 237 2.09 48.88 -8.72
C SER A 237 1.04 48.03 -9.42
N SER A 238 1.42 47.19 -10.38
CA SER A 238 0.48 46.31 -11.08
C SER A 238 0.22 45.04 -10.27
N GLU A 239 -1.02 44.54 -10.38
CA GLU A 239 -1.41 43.32 -9.70
C GLU A 239 -0.51 42.16 -10.11
N PHE A 240 -0.01 41.40 -9.13
CA PHE A 240 0.77 40.20 -9.41
C PHE A 240 -0.14 38.98 -9.55
N LYS A 241 0.35 37.97 -10.27
CA LYS A 241 -0.26 36.65 -10.38
C LYS A 241 0.76 35.57 -10.07
N MET A 242 0.26 34.46 -9.53
CA MET A 242 1.03 33.24 -9.28
C MET A 242 0.57 32.16 -10.26
N GLU A 243 1.52 31.50 -10.90
CA GLU A 243 1.28 30.37 -11.79
C GLU A 243 2.07 29.15 -11.34
N LEU A 244 1.38 28.03 -11.18
CA LEU A 244 1.97 26.72 -10.89
C LEU A 244 1.92 25.88 -12.17
N GLU A 245 3.08 25.45 -12.62
CA GLU A 245 3.24 24.57 -13.77
C GLU A 245 3.89 23.26 -13.31
N ILE A 246 3.21 22.15 -13.57
CA ILE A 246 3.70 20.80 -13.32
C ILE A 246 3.89 20.14 -14.68
N TYR A 247 5.10 19.66 -14.93
CA TYR A 247 5.49 19.13 -16.24
C TYR A 247 6.43 17.93 -16.09
N GLN A 248 6.51 17.12 -17.13
CA GLN A 248 7.46 16.02 -17.23
C GLN A 248 8.89 16.58 -17.40
N ASP A 249 9.81 16.19 -16.53
CA ASP A 249 11.20 16.65 -16.55
C ASP A 249 12.10 15.58 -17.17
N GLY A 250 12.43 15.72 -18.45
CA GLY A 250 13.30 14.81 -19.20
C GLY A 250 13.01 14.77 -20.71
N PRO A 251 13.90 14.17 -21.54
CA PRO A 251 13.66 14.02 -22.96
C PRO A 251 12.47 13.09 -23.23
N ASN A 252 11.59 13.49 -24.16
CA ASN A 252 10.38 12.80 -24.60
C ASN A 252 10.68 11.56 -25.46
N ASN A 253 11.45 10.61 -24.93
CA ASN A 253 11.78 9.37 -25.65
C ASN A 253 11.10 8.18 -24.96
N ASP A 254 9.80 7.99 -25.18
CA ASP A 254 9.13 6.73 -24.84
C ASP A 254 7.98 6.46 -25.82
N GLU A 255 8.33 6.01 -27.02
CA GLU A 255 7.47 5.17 -27.84
C GLU A 255 7.77 3.67 -27.71
N ASN A 256 8.83 3.23 -27.03
CA ASN A 256 9.06 1.79 -26.79
C ASN A 256 10.00 1.55 -25.60
N ALA A 257 9.44 1.21 -24.45
CA ALA A 257 10.18 0.57 -23.36
C ALA A 257 9.39 -0.66 -22.90
N SER A 258 9.46 -1.75 -23.66
CA SER A 258 9.10 -3.06 -23.13
C SER A 258 10.22 -3.49 -22.18
N TYR A 259 9.89 -3.54 -20.89
CA TYR A 259 10.74 -4.17 -19.90
C TYR A 259 10.57 -5.68 -20.04
N ASN A 260 11.62 -6.33 -20.51
CA ASN A 260 11.67 -7.78 -20.67
C ASN A 260 11.97 -8.39 -19.29
N VAL A 261 10.96 -9.00 -18.67
CA VAL A 261 11.02 -9.55 -17.29
C VAL A 261 11.41 -11.05 -17.30
N ASP A 262 11.67 -11.63 -18.47
CA ASP A 262 11.77 -13.09 -18.64
C ASP A 262 13.16 -13.69 -18.38
N GLN A 263 13.90 -13.21 -17.37
CA GLN A 263 15.19 -13.85 -17.03
C GLN A 263 15.43 -14.17 -15.56
N TYR A 264 14.39 -14.34 -14.74
CA TYR A 264 14.56 -14.77 -13.33
C TYR A 264 13.51 -15.75 -12.79
N LEU A 265 12.67 -16.38 -13.62
CA LEU A 265 11.62 -17.28 -13.13
C LEU A 265 11.71 -18.67 -13.77
N SER A 266 12.51 -19.54 -13.16
CA SER A 266 12.34 -20.99 -13.30
C SER A 266 12.99 -21.73 -12.12
N ASN A 267 12.17 -22.15 -11.13
CA ASN A 267 12.35 -23.31 -10.20
C ASN A 267 11.72 -23.18 -8.79
N GLU A 268 10.61 -22.47 -8.56
CA GLU A 268 10.12 -22.24 -7.17
C GLU A 268 8.79 -22.91 -6.74
N ALA A 269 8.15 -23.78 -7.53
CA ALA A 269 6.91 -24.42 -7.07
C ALA A 269 7.14 -25.63 -6.14
N SER A 270 8.10 -26.52 -6.47
CA SER A 270 8.35 -27.74 -5.69
C SER A 270 9.02 -27.47 -4.33
N GLY A 271 9.91 -26.48 -4.25
CA GLY A 271 10.62 -26.15 -3.01
C GLY A 271 9.76 -25.40 -1.97
N VAL A 272 8.70 -24.70 -2.40
CA VAL A 272 7.82 -23.96 -1.48
C VAL A 272 6.91 -24.90 -0.71
N MET A 273 6.32 -25.90 -1.37
CA MET A 273 5.45 -26.88 -0.72
C MET A 273 6.22 -27.75 0.29
N GLU A 274 7.46 -28.14 -0.04
CA GLU A 274 8.35 -28.83 0.89
C GLU A 274 8.64 -27.96 2.13
N ARG A 275 8.96 -26.67 1.95
CA ARG A 275 9.21 -25.73 3.06
C ARG A 275 7.97 -25.50 3.93
N ILE A 276 6.78 -25.43 3.34
CA ILE A 276 5.50 -25.31 4.04
C ILE A 276 5.24 -26.59 4.86
N SER A 277 5.44 -27.77 4.27
CA SER A 277 5.31 -29.06 4.94
C SER A 277 6.26 -29.18 6.13
N ASN A 278 7.55 -28.88 5.93
CA ASN A 278 8.57 -28.91 6.98
C ASN A 278 8.26 -27.92 8.12
N THR A 279 7.68 -26.76 7.82
CA THR A 279 7.27 -25.78 8.83
C THR A 279 6.05 -26.24 9.64
N LEU A 280 5.22 -27.12 9.07
CA LEU A 280 4.07 -27.73 9.72
C LEU A 280 4.41 -28.99 10.53
N GLU A 281 5.65 -29.48 10.48
CA GLU A 281 6.05 -30.64 11.26
C GLU A 281 6.02 -30.36 12.76
N CYS A 282 5.55 -31.33 13.53
CA CYS A 282 5.61 -31.26 14.98
C CYS A 282 7.08 -31.42 15.42
N PRO A 283 7.63 -30.51 16.26
CA PRO A 283 9.02 -30.60 16.71
C PRO A 283 9.31 -31.82 17.62
N THR A 284 8.29 -32.60 17.97
CA THR A 284 8.42 -33.79 18.81
C THR A 284 8.37 -35.08 18.00
N CYS A 285 7.34 -35.28 17.18
CA CYS A 285 7.16 -36.52 16.40
C CYS A 285 7.60 -36.40 14.94
N TYR A 286 7.92 -35.19 14.46
CA TYR A 286 8.29 -34.90 13.07
C TYR A 286 7.21 -35.25 12.05
N GLU A 287 6.00 -35.57 12.50
CA GLU A 287 4.83 -35.70 11.62
C GLU A 287 4.22 -34.32 11.36
N VAL A 288 3.70 -34.13 10.15
CA VAL A 288 2.92 -32.93 9.80
C VAL A 288 1.75 -32.79 10.78
N MET A 289 1.71 -31.66 11.49
CA MET A 289 0.67 -31.39 12.48
C MET A 289 -0.70 -31.37 11.82
N ALA A 290 -1.63 -32.18 12.31
CA ALA A 290 -2.98 -32.32 11.78
C ALA A 290 -4.02 -32.40 12.90
N GLY A 291 -5.25 -31.95 12.61
CA GLY A 291 -6.33 -31.95 13.59
C GLY A 291 -6.19 -30.80 14.59
N ASN A 292 -6.23 -31.09 15.89
CA ASN A 292 -6.08 -30.06 16.92
C ASN A 292 -4.60 -29.70 17.11
N ILE A 293 -4.24 -28.42 16.96
CA ILE A 293 -2.86 -27.94 17.09
C ILE A 293 -2.75 -26.99 18.28
N TYR A 294 -1.88 -27.31 19.24
CA TYR A 294 -1.80 -26.62 20.53
C TYR A 294 -0.65 -25.61 20.61
N LEU A 295 -0.88 -24.49 21.29
CA LEU A 295 0.08 -23.40 21.49
C LEU A 295 0.57 -23.35 22.93
N CYS A 296 1.88 -23.18 23.10
CA CYS A 296 2.43 -22.76 24.39
C CYS A 296 2.28 -21.25 24.61
N LYS A 297 2.54 -20.77 25.84
CA LYS A 297 2.43 -19.35 26.20
C LYS A 297 3.27 -18.38 25.35
N THR A 298 4.29 -18.87 24.66
CA THR A 298 5.15 -18.07 23.78
C THR A 298 4.81 -18.19 22.29
N GLY A 299 3.85 -19.07 21.92
CA GLY A 299 3.35 -19.18 20.55
C GLY A 299 3.82 -20.36 19.72
N HIS A 300 4.66 -21.27 20.24
CA HIS A 300 5.08 -22.47 19.51
C HIS A 300 3.99 -23.54 19.48
N SER A 301 3.85 -24.21 18.33
CA SER A 301 2.81 -25.20 18.06
C SER A 301 3.30 -26.66 18.17
N ILE A 302 2.43 -27.56 18.65
CA ILE A 302 2.62 -29.03 18.59
C ILE A 302 1.29 -29.74 18.26
N CYS A 303 1.34 -30.98 17.75
CA CYS A 303 0.15 -31.78 17.48
C CYS A 303 -0.54 -32.28 18.77
N GLU A 304 -1.81 -32.67 18.67
CA GLU A 304 -2.60 -33.20 19.79
C GLU A 304 -1.95 -34.42 20.47
N SER A 305 -1.43 -35.37 19.68
CA SER A 305 -0.82 -36.60 20.19
C SER A 305 0.39 -36.27 21.08
N CYS A 306 1.26 -35.37 20.62
CA CYS A 306 2.42 -34.95 21.39
C CYS A 306 2.04 -34.10 22.60
N ARG A 307 0.94 -33.32 22.53
CA ARG A 307 0.51 -32.50 23.67
C ARG A 307 0.12 -33.34 24.88
N LYS A 308 -0.44 -34.53 24.67
CA LYS A 308 -0.80 -35.46 25.75
C LYS A 308 0.43 -36.05 26.46
N LEU A 309 1.55 -36.15 25.74
CA LEU A 309 2.78 -36.78 26.21
C LEU A 309 3.81 -35.78 26.76
N VAL A 310 3.82 -34.56 26.23
CA VAL A 310 4.81 -33.53 26.58
C VAL A 310 4.12 -32.37 27.31
N PRO A 311 4.33 -32.23 28.64
CA PRO A 311 3.62 -31.23 29.46
C PRO A 311 4.15 -29.80 29.29
N VAL A 312 5.34 -29.62 28.74
CA VAL A 312 5.99 -28.32 28.48
C VAL A 312 6.49 -28.26 27.04
N CYS A 313 6.62 -27.05 26.48
CA CYS A 313 7.02 -26.89 25.09
C CYS A 313 8.45 -27.39 24.84
N PRO A 314 8.69 -28.30 23.88
CA PRO A 314 10.04 -28.79 23.58
C PRO A 314 10.95 -27.69 23.04
N THR A 315 10.39 -26.70 22.33
CA THR A 315 11.14 -25.61 21.70
C THR A 315 11.60 -24.54 22.69
N CYS A 316 10.79 -24.21 23.72
CA CYS A 316 11.06 -23.07 24.59
C CYS A 316 10.79 -23.31 26.08
N GLN A 317 10.46 -24.53 26.48
CA GLN A 317 10.12 -24.93 27.85
C GLN A 317 8.92 -24.19 28.47
N GLY A 318 8.11 -23.52 27.63
CA GLY A 318 6.92 -22.80 28.05
C GLY A 318 5.75 -23.72 28.37
N GLN A 319 4.91 -23.33 29.33
CA GLN A 319 3.68 -24.05 29.67
C GLN A 319 2.62 -23.89 28.57
N TYR A 320 1.81 -24.93 28.40
CA TYR A 320 0.63 -24.91 27.55
C TYR A 320 -0.57 -24.42 28.36
N MET A 321 -1.20 -23.34 27.91
CA MET A 321 -2.38 -22.75 28.56
C MET A 321 -3.70 -23.21 27.94
N GLY A 322 -3.68 -24.32 27.20
CA GLY A 322 -4.86 -24.86 26.49
C GLY A 322 -5.21 -24.14 25.18
N GLY A 323 -4.46 -23.12 24.78
CA GLY A 323 -4.65 -22.41 23.52
C GLY A 323 -4.44 -23.29 22.29
N ARG A 324 -5.24 -23.05 21.24
CA ARG A 324 -5.17 -23.76 19.95
C ARG A 324 -4.88 -22.81 18.80
N ASN A 325 -4.17 -23.31 17.79
CA ASN A 325 -3.79 -22.56 16.61
C ASN A 325 -4.74 -22.82 15.43
N TYR A 326 -5.98 -22.34 15.52
CA TYR A 326 -7.01 -22.58 14.50
C TYR A 326 -6.57 -22.20 13.08
N ALA A 327 -5.80 -21.11 12.93
CA ALA A 327 -5.25 -20.73 11.63
C ALA A 327 -4.37 -21.84 11.04
N LEU A 328 -3.51 -22.45 11.86
CA LEU A 328 -2.63 -23.54 11.45
C LEU A 328 -3.41 -24.84 11.18
N GLU A 329 -4.50 -25.06 11.91
CA GLU A 329 -5.40 -26.20 11.69
C GLU A 329 -6.09 -26.09 10.32
N GLU A 330 -6.54 -24.89 9.93
CA GLU A 330 -7.13 -24.67 8.60
C GLU A 330 -6.10 -24.79 7.47
N ILE A 331 -4.88 -24.26 7.65
CA ILE A 331 -3.80 -24.45 6.66
C ILE A 331 -3.48 -25.94 6.52
N SER A 332 -3.30 -26.66 7.63
CA SER A 332 -3.00 -28.09 7.63
C SER A 332 -4.07 -28.92 6.92
N LYS A 333 -5.35 -28.63 7.17
CA LYS A 333 -6.47 -29.30 6.47
C LYS A 333 -6.39 -29.09 4.96
N LYS A 334 -6.19 -27.85 4.50
CA LYS A 334 -6.14 -27.51 3.07
C LYS A 334 -4.92 -28.09 2.35
N LEU A 335 -3.82 -28.37 3.07
CA LEU A 335 -2.61 -28.97 2.51
C LEU A 335 -2.65 -30.50 2.44
N LYS A 336 -3.48 -31.16 3.25
CA LYS A 336 -3.67 -32.62 3.18
C LYS A 336 -4.19 -33.12 1.84
N ASP A 337 -4.85 -32.25 1.07
CA ASP A 337 -5.37 -32.60 -0.26
C ASP A 337 -4.27 -32.56 -1.34
N PHE A 338 -3.05 -32.11 -0.98
CA PHE A 338 -1.91 -31.93 -1.90
C PHE A 338 -0.64 -32.71 -1.47
N LEU A 339 -0.66 -33.37 -0.30
CA LEU A 339 0.36 -34.28 0.23
C LEU A 339 -0.12 -35.72 0.09
#